data_AF-A0A1M7Y7W4-F1
#
_entry.id   AF-A0A1M7Y7W4-F1
#
_cell.length_a   1.000
_cell.length_b   1.000
_cell.length_c   1.000
_cell.angle_alpha   90.00
_cell.angle_beta   90.00
_cell.angle_gamma   90.00
#
_symmetry.space_group_name_H-M   'P 1'
#
loop_
_entity.id
_entity.type
_entity.pdbx_description
1 polymer ?
#
loop_
_entity_poly.entity_id
_entity_poly.type
_entity_poly.pdbx_seq_one_letter_code
_entity_poly.pdbx_strand_id
1 'polypeptide(L)'
;MSDKLYYINNPNLKSTYANICTSEKIKPTQRFNGDNKYAEIENEKSASQLSYYKMTEEEEKVWKELCEKVHLYLAELQIPGEYEAVISERLKTNIYYTKNCGYHKEHGYYYVEFGDRGSLHLLLLSGDINDALWCLLERIIDEISMRESQKNKRINESGWKCNTKFDYRKYWFEYEIKALSKIVDSEFLKDYINNRLHSMNWWFNPLHWGFDCKRMEFVEVSDSVERDTLEGDDGYNTKL
;
A
#
# COMPACT_ATOMS: atom_id res chain seq x y z
N MET A 1 8.25 -13.84 34.59
CA MET A 1 7.82 -14.92 33.67
C MET A 1 8.24 -14.49 32.30
N SER A 2 9.30 -15.11 31.79
CA SER A 2 9.86 -14.85 30.48
C SER A 2 9.01 -15.55 29.43
N ASP A 3 8.58 -14.83 28.39
CA ASP A 3 8.64 -15.35 27.03
C ASP A 3 8.73 -14.20 26.03
N LYS A 4 9.75 -14.31 25.19
CA LYS A 4 10.29 -13.31 24.26
C LYS A 4 9.32 -13.09 23.09
N LEU A 5 8.96 -11.83 22.80
CA LEU A 5 8.30 -11.40 21.57
C LEU A 5 9.24 -10.47 20.80
N TYR A 6 10.08 -11.07 19.95
CA TYR A 6 10.79 -10.42 18.86
C TYR A 6 10.47 -11.24 17.62
N TYR A 7 10.26 -10.57 16.48
CA TYR A 7 10.06 -11.14 15.14
C TYR A 7 9.97 -12.66 15.13
N ILE A 8 8.75 -13.19 14.98
CA ILE A 8 8.58 -14.59 14.62
C ILE A 8 9.04 -14.74 13.16
N ASN A 9 10.36 -14.72 12.95
CA ASN A 9 11.02 -15.49 11.91
C ASN A 9 10.90 -16.95 12.35
N ASN A 10 9.72 -17.53 12.13
CA ASN A 10 9.51 -18.96 12.30
C ASN A 10 9.77 -19.64 10.95
N PRO A 11 10.88 -20.39 10.80
CA PRO A 11 11.12 -21.20 9.60
C PRO A 11 10.07 -22.31 9.40
N ASN A 12 9.15 -22.51 10.35
CA ASN A 12 8.03 -23.46 10.26
C ASN A 12 6.66 -22.82 9.91
N LEU A 13 6.60 -21.59 9.40
CA LEU A 13 5.36 -21.00 8.86
C LEU A 13 5.00 -21.48 7.44
N LYS A 14 5.60 -22.58 6.97
CA LYS A 14 5.01 -23.36 5.88
C LYS A 14 3.69 -23.93 6.42
N SER A 15 2.56 -23.61 5.80
CA SER A 15 1.25 -24.24 6.04
C SER A 15 0.35 -23.65 7.15
N THR A 16 -0.09 -22.40 7.01
CA THR A 16 -1.39 -21.99 7.60
C THR A 16 -2.28 -21.10 6.73
N TYR A 17 -1.89 -20.78 5.50
CA TYR A 17 -2.67 -19.90 4.60
C TYR A 17 -3.38 -20.65 3.47
N ALA A 18 -3.67 -21.94 3.65
CA ALA A 18 -4.08 -22.82 2.56
C ALA A 18 -5.55 -22.70 2.12
N ASN A 19 -6.41 -21.93 2.79
CA ASN A 19 -7.82 -21.88 2.38
C ASN A 19 -8.36 -20.48 2.61
N ILE A 20 -8.52 -19.73 1.51
CA ILE A 20 -9.61 -18.79 1.16
C ILE A 20 -9.12 -18.03 -0.09
N CYS A 21 -9.42 -18.57 -1.27
CA CYS A 21 -10.02 -17.88 -2.42
C CYS A 21 -10.12 -18.87 -3.58
N THR A 22 -11.25 -18.88 -4.29
CA THR A 22 -11.51 -19.73 -5.46
C THR A 22 -10.96 -19.15 -6.77
N SER A 23 -10.22 -18.05 -6.70
CA SER A 23 -9.47 -17.42 -7.79
C SER A 23 -7.97 -17.68 -7.64
N GLU A 24 -7.27 -17.76 -8.76
CA GLU A 24 -5.82 -17.89 -8.80
C GLU A 24 -5.19 -16.66 -8.11
N LYS A 25 -4.41 -16.85 -7.05
CA LYS A 25 -3.78 -15.73 -6.31
C LYS A 25 -2.87 -14.93 -7.24
N ILE A 26 -2.87 -13.61 -7.09
CA ILE A 26 -1.92 -12.73 -7.78
C ILE A 26 -0.50 -13.07 -7.31
N LYS A 27 0.41 -13.24 -8.26
CA LYS A 27 1.84 -13.49 -8.02
C LYS A 27 2.67 -12.39 -8.69
N PRO A 28 2.84 -11.23 -8.03
CA PRO A 28 3.66 -10.15 -8.57
C PRO A 28 5.10 -10.63 -8.77
N THR A 29 5.71 -10.29 -9.90
CA THR A 29 7.11 -10.61 -10.20
C THR A 29 8.06 -9.67 -9.48
N GLN A 30 7.64 -8.43 -9.20
CA GLN A 30 8.41 -7.50 -8.37
C GLN A 30 7.97 -7.59 -6.91
N ARG A 31 8.92 -7.89 -6.01
CA ARG A 31 8.74 -7.80 -4.56
C ARG A 31 9.16 -6.42 -4.08
N PHE A 32 8.30 -5.79 -3.28
CA PHE A 32 8.55 -4.45 -2.73
C PHE A 32 9.85 -4.39 -1.91
N ASN A 33 10.71 -3.43 -2.23
CA ASN A 33 11.62 -2.81 -1.27
C ASN A 33 10.94 -1.53 -0.79
N GLY A 34 10.61 -1.46 0.50
CA GLY A 34 9.81 -0.40 1.13
C GLY A 34 10.31 1.04 0.97
N ASP A 35 11.50 1.25 0.38
CA ASP A 35 12.12 2.56 0.19
C ASP A 35 11.95 3.15 -1.22
N ASN A 36 11.48 2.37 -2.19
CA ASN A 36 11.24 2.85 -3.56
C ASN A 36 9.77 2.66 -3.94
N LYS A 37 8.87 3.42 -3.28
CA LYS A 37 7.49 3.56 -3.80
C LYS A 37 7.45 4.17 -5.21
N TYR A 38 8.55 4.81 -5.61
CA TYR A 38 8.71 5.50 -6.87
C TYR A 38 10.15 5.27 -7.28
N ALA A 39 10.38 4.61 -8.42
CA ALA A 39 11.70 4.68 -9.04
C ALA A 39 11.94 6.16 -9.37
N GLU A 40 12.68 6.85 -8.53
CA GLU A 40 13.19 8.17 -8.87
C GLU A 40 14.05 8.04 -10.13
N ILE A 41 13.59 8.67 -11.20
CA ILE A 41 14.46 9.41 -12.13
C ILE A 41 15.46 8.53 -12.92
N GLU A 42 15.05 7.36 -13.42
CA GLU A 42 15.77 6.73 -14.54
C GLU A 42 15.06 6.90 -15.89
N ASN A 43 13.81 7.38 -15.91
CA ASN A 43 13.02 7.47 -17.16
C ASN A 43 12.09 8.69 -17.24
N GLU A 44 12.56 9.89 -16.87
CA GLU A 44 11.83 11.16 -17.11
C GLU A 44 11.38 11.31 -18.58
N LYS A 45 12.16 10.76 -19.52
CA LYS A 45 11.79 10.70 -20.95
C LYS A 45 10.52 9.90 -21.17
N SER A 46 10.42 8.70 -20.61
CA SER A 46 9.20 7.87 -20.72
C SER A 46 8.02 8.51 -20.01
N ALA A 47 8.21 9.09 -18.82
CA ALA A 47 7.14 9.79 -18.10
C ALA A 47 6.56 10.95 -18.94
N SER A 48 7.43 11.75 -19.56
CA SER A 48 7.04 12.86 -20.44
C SER A 48 6.29 12.37 -21.68
N GLN A 49 6.79 11.32 -22.34
CA GLN A 49 6.15 10.71 -23.52
C GLN A 49 4.76 10.14 -23.20
N LEU A 50 4.61 9.52 -22.03
CA LEU A 50 3.38 8.84 -21.62
C LEU A 50 2.35 9.80 -20.98
N SER A 51 2.79 10.93 -20.43
CA SER A 51 1.94 11.90 -19.71
C SER A 51 0.73 12.41 -20.52
N TYR A 52 0.82 12.45 -21.84
CA TYR A 52 -0.28 12.85 -22.74
C TYR A 52 -0.53 11.84 -23.86
N TYR A 53 0.01 10.63 -23.72
CA TYR A 53 -0.14 9.59 -24.73
C TYR A 53 -1.62 9.21 -24.90
N LYS A 54 -2.01 8.99 -26.16
CA LYS A 54 -3.32 8.47 -26.54
C LYS A 54 -3.12 7.07 -27.09
N MET A 55 -3.75 6.10 -26.44
CA MET A 55 -3.70 4.70 -26.85
C MET A 55 -4.34 4.51 -28.22
N THR A 56 -3.79 3.56 -28.98
CA THR A 56 -4.45 2.97 -30.15
C THR A 56 -5.61 2.06 -29.71
N GLU A 57 -6.51 1.70 -30.63
CA GLU A 57 -7.63 0.80 -30.33
C GLU A 57 -7.15 -0.57 -29.82
N GLU A 58 -6.02 -1.07 -30.33
CA GLU A 58 -5.40 -2.31 -29.84
C GLU A 58 -4.89 -2.17 -28.41
N GLU A 59 -4.25 -1.05 -28.06
CA GLU A 59 -3.75 -0.81 -26.71
C GLU A 59 -4.88 -0.56 -25.72
N GLU A 60 -5.96 0.10 -26.13
CA GLU A 60 -7.17 0.27 -25.33
C GLU A 60 -7.80 -1.08 -24.96
N LYS A 61 -7.79 -2.06 -25.87
CA LYS A 61 -8.26 -3.42 -25.57
C LYS A 61 -7.41 -4.07 -24.49
N VAL A 62 -6.07 -3.97 -24.59
CA VAL A 62 -5.14 -4.51 -23.58
C VAL A 62 -5.34 -3.84 -22.22
N TRP A 63 -5.53 -2.53 -22.19
CA TRP A 63 -5.83 -1.80 -20.95
C TRP A 63 -7.18 -2.22 -20.35
N LYS A 64 -8.21 -2.39 -21.20
CA LYS A 64 -9.54 -2.80 -20.76
C LYS A 64 -9.52 -4.19 -20.12
N GLU A 65 -8.78 -5.14 -20.68
CA GLU A 65 -8.61 -6.48 -20.09
C GLU A 65 -7.99 -6.42 -18.68
N LEU A 66 -7.04 -5.52 -18.45
CA LEU A 66 -6.49 -5.28 -17.12
C LEU A 66 -7.53 -4.70 -16.16
N CYS A 67 -8.29 -3.68 -16.60
CA CYS A 67 -9.37 -3.08 -15.81
C CYS A 67 -10.44 -4.11 -15.43
N GLU A 68 -10.82 -4.99 -16.36
CA GLU A 68 -11.77 -6.08 -16.10
C GLU A 68 -11.22 -7.02 -15.01
N LYS A 69 -9.93 -7.38 -15.05
CA LYS A 69 -9.29 -8.15 -13.98
C LYS A 69 -9.33 -7.42 -12.63
N VAL A 70 -9.03 -6.12 -12.60
CA VAL A 70 -9.13 -5.31 -11.38
C VAL A 70 -10.54 -5.38 -10.79
N HIS A 71 -11.58 -5.19 -11.61
CA HIS A 71 -12.96 -5.28 -11.16
C HIS A 71 -13.33 -6.66 -10.61
N LEU A 72 -12.85 -7.75 -11.22
CA LEU A 72 -13.07 -9.12 -10.71
C LEU A 72 -12.53 -9.29 -9.29
N TYR A 73 -11.28 -8.86 -9.03
CA TYR A 73 -10.70 -8.93 -7.69
C TYR A 73 -11.42 -8.03 -6.69
N LEU A 74 -11.78 -6.81 -7.07
CA LEU A 74 -12.52 -5.90 -6.17
C LEU A 74 -13.92 -6.44 -5.83
N ALA A 75 -14.57 -7.14 -6.77
CA ALA A 75 -15.83 -7.83 -6.52
C ALA A 75 -15.66 -8.99 -5.51
N GLU A 76 -14.59 -9.78 -5.63
CA GLU A 76 -14.26 -10.85 -4.65
C GLU A 76 -13.99 -10.29 -3.24
N LEU A 77 -13.38 -9.11 -3.16
CA LEU A 77 -13.15 -8.41 -1.91
C LEU A 77 -14.44 -7.86 -1.28
N GLN A 78 -15.55 -7.84 -2.01
CA GLN A 78 -16.84 -7.25 -1.62
C GLN A 78 -16.69 -5.78 -1.23
N ILE A 79 -15.90 -5.03 -2.02
CA ILE A 79 -15.74 -3.60 -1.80
C ILE A 79 -17.12 -2.92 -1.89
N PRO A 80 -17.52 -2.10 -0.88
CA PRO A 80 -18.78 -1.41 -0.90
C PRO A 80 -18.94 -0.49 -2.12
N GLY A 81 -20.13 -0.44 -2.70
CA GLY A 81 -20.41 0.38 -3.89
C GLY A 81 -20.22 1.89 -3.69
N GLU A 82 -20.15 2.39 -2.45
CA GLU A 82 -19.78 3.78 -2.15
C GLU A 82 -18.35 4.14 -2.58
N TYR A 83 -17.49 3.14 -2.82
CA TYR A 83 -16.14 3.31 -3.34
C TYR A 83 -16.03 3.25 -4.86
N GLU A 84 -17.13 3.07 -5.59
CA GLU A 84 -17.12 2.98 -7.05
C GLU A 84 -16.49 4.21 -7.71
N ALA A 85 -16.70 5.40 -7.13
CA ALA A 85 -16.06 6.62 -7.61
C ALA A 85 -14.52 6.55 -7.51
N VAL A 86 -13.97 5.96 -6.44
CA VAL A 86 -12.52 5.76 -6.27
C VAL A 86 -11.99 4.80 -7.32
N ILE A 87 -12.68 3.69 -7.53
CA ILE A 87 -12.29 2.66 -8.51
C ILE A 87 -12.30 3.27 -9.92
N SER A 88 -13.41 3.92 -10.28
CA SER A 88 -13.58 4.59 -11.57
C SER A 88 -12.53 5.66 -11.80
N GLU A 89 -12.24 6.49 -10.80
CA GLU A 89 -11.20 7.51 -10.89
C GLU A 89 -9.83 6.86 -11.12
N ARG A 90 -9.47 5.81 -10.38
CA ARG A 90 -8.16 5.14 -10.49
C ARG A 90 -7.95 4.41 -11.81
N LEU A 91 -9.00 3.90 -12.44
CA LEU A 91 -8.94 3.22 -13.75
C LEU A 91 -9.12 4.16 -14.94
N LYS A 92 -9.62 5.38 -14.72
CA LYS A 92 -9.77 6.39 -15.77
C LYS A 92 -8.40 6.76 -16.34
N THR A 93 -8.26 6.58 -17.65
CA THR A 93 -7.01 6.74 -18.41
C THR A 93 -6.46 8.15 -18.31
N ASN A 94 -7.31 9.17 -18.49
CA ASN A 94 -6.89 10.55 -18.43
C ASN A 94 -7.77 11.34 -17.47
N ILE A 95 -7.13 11.95 -16.47
CA ILE A 95 -7.74 12.99 -15.67
C ILE A 95 -6.88 14.24 -15.82
N TYR A 96 -7.53 15.27 -16.35
CA TYR A 96 -6.90 16.52 -16.71
C TYR A 96 -6.05 17.07 -15.55
N TYR A 97 -4.78 17.37 -15.84
CA TYR A 97 -3.77 17.88 -14.90
C TYR A 97 -3.46 17.03 -13.67
N THR A 98 -3.91 15.79 -13.59
CA THR A 98 -3.73 14.96 -12.38
C THR A 98 -3.10 13.62 -12.68
N LYS A 99 -3.47 12.95 -13.78
CA LYS A 99 -2.81 11.70 -14.18
C LYS A 99 -3.05 11.27 -15.64
N ASN A 100 -2.17 10.40 -16.13
CA ASN A 100 -2.40 9.59 -17.32
C ASN A 100 -1.96 8.14 -17.07
N CYS A 101 -2.80 7.15 -17.40
CA CYS A 101 -2.48 5.73 -17.29
C CYS A 101 -3.04 4.93 -18.46
N GLY A 102 -2.41 3.79 -18.74
CA GLY A 102 -2.79 2.95 -19.87
C GLY A 102 -1.78 1.85 -20.17
N TYR A 103 -1.82 1.38 -21.41
CA TYR A 103 -0.84 0.46 -21.98
C TYR A 103 -0.22 1.08 -23.24
N HIS A 104 1.08 0.89 -23.43
CA HIS A 104 1.82 1.32 -24.61
C HIS A 104 2.65 0.15 -25.13
N LYS A 105 2.60 -0.15 -26.42
CA LYS A 105 3.23 -1.36 -27.01
C LYS A 105 4.72 -1.51 -26.70
N GLU A 106 5.47 -0.41 -26.67
CA GLU A 106 6.93 -0.43 -26.41
C GLU A 106 7.29 -0.28 -24.93
N HIS A 107 6.37 0.19 -24.10
CA HIS A 107 6.63 0.60 -22.72
C HIS A 107 5.86 -0.22 -21.68
N GLY A 108 4.89 -1.02 -22.12
CA GLY A 108 4.00 -1.79 -21.26
C GLY A 108 2.92 -0.94 -20.61
N TYR A 109 2.42 -1.43 -19.48
CA TYR A 109 1.49 -0.72 -18.61
C TYR A 109 2.18 0.45 -17.93
N TYR A 110 1.49 1.59 -17.87
CA TYR A 110 2.02 2.80 -17.28
C TYR A 110 1.01 3.53 -16.40
N TYR A 111 1.52 4.26 -15.42
CA TYR A 111 0.76 5.21 -14.61
C TYR A 111 1.64 6.42 -14.31
N VAL A 112 1.23 7.59 -14.79
CA VAL A 112 1.90 8.89 -14.57
C VAL A 112 0.98 9.79 -13.76
N GLU A 113 1.50 10.40 -12.71
CA GLU A 113 0.79 11.38 -11.88
C GLU A 113 1.50 12.73 -11.91
N PHE A 114 0.71 13.80 -11.96
CA PHE A 114 1.22 15.17 -12.00
C PHE A 114 1.27 15.69 -10.56
N GLY A 115 2.46 16.03 -10.08
CA GLY A 115 2.67 16.60 -8.75
C GLY A 115 2.38 18.09 -8.70
N ASP A 116 2.31 18.63 -7.47
CA ASP A 116 1.84 19.98 -7.13
C ASP A 116 2.64 21.15 -7.76
N ARG A 117 3.71 20.87 -8.51
CA ARG A 117 4.56 21.89 -9.19
C ARG A 117 4.93 21.52 -10.62
N GLY A 118 4.11 20.70 -11.28
CA GLY A 118 4.39 20.23 -12.65
C GLY A 118 5.46 19.15 -12.71
N SER A 119 5.85 18.57 -11.56
CA SER A 119 6.65 17.35 -11.53
C SER A 119 5.85 16.19 -12.09
N LEU A 120 6.49 15.34 -12.90
CA LEU A 120 5.90 14.11 -13.38
C LEU A 120 6.43 12.95 -12.54
N HIS A 121 5.52 12.18 -11.98
CA HIS A 121 5.84 10.98 -11.23
C HIS A 121 5.39 9.76 -12.02
N LEU A 122 6.33 8.98 -12.53
CA LEU A 122 6.05 7.67 -13.13
C LEU A 122 5.96 6.64 -12.00
N LEU A 123 4.76 6.10 -11.81
CA LEU A 123 4.42 5.24 -10.66
C LEU A 123 4.37 3.77 -11.05
N LEU A 124 4.20 3.48 -12.33
CA LEU A 124 4.23 2.15 -12.91
C LEU A 124 4.81 2.23 -14.31
N LEU A 125 5.72 1.31 -14.61
CA LEU A 125 6.18 0.99 -15.96
C LEU A 125 6.54 -0.49 -16.00
N SER A 126 5.65 -1.34 -16.53
CA SER A 126 5.89 -2.78 -16.56
C SER A 126 5.29 -3.43 -17.80
N GLY A 127 6.03 -4.35 -18.40
CA GLY A 127 5.50 -5.26 -19.43
C GLY A 127 4.70 -6.42 -18.84
N ASP A 128 4.77 -6.65 -17.52
CA ASP A 128 4.09 -7.75 -16.85
C ASP A 128 2.70 -7.34 -16.35
N ILE A 129 1.69 -8.15 -16.68
CA ILE A 129 0.29 -7.89 -16.34
C ILE A 129 0.00 -8.09 -14.85
N ASN A 130 0.69 -9.01 -14.17
CA ASN A 130 0.46 -9.25 -12.73
C ASN A 130 1.04 -8.11 -11.89
N ASP A 131 2.18 -7.56 -12.28
CA ASP A 131 2.75 -6.37 -11.64
C ASP A 131 1.83 -5.15 -11.83
N ALA A 132 1.30 -4.95 -13.04
CA ALA A 132 0.35 -3.87 -13.32
C ALA A 132 -0.96 -4.03 -12.53
N LEU A 133 -1.50 -5.25 -12.49
CA LEU A 133 -2.70 -5.60 -11.73
C LEU A 133 -2.51 -5.35 -10.24
N TRP A 134 -1.38 -5.81 -9.69
CA TRP A 134 -1.01 -5.59 -8.30
C TRP A 134 -0.91 -4.11 -7.97
N CYS A 135 -0.18 -3.32 -8.78
CA CYS A 135 0.00 -1.90 -8.54
C CYS A 135 -1.34 -1.14 -8.50
N LEU A 136 -2.27 -1.43 -9.43
CA LEU A 136 -3.59 -0.80 -9.44
C LEU A 136 -4.43 -1.23 -8.23
N LEU A 137 -4.45 -2.52 -7.91
CA LEU A 137 -5.22 -3.04 -6.78
C LEU A 137 -4.70 -2.50 -5.45
N GLU A 138 -3.39 -2.48 -5.24
CA GLU A 138 -2.78 -1.93 -4.04
C GLU A 138 -3.19 -0.47 -3.84
N ARG A 139 -3.08 0.38 -4.88
CA ARG A 139 -3.45 1.80 -4.78
C ARG A 139 -4.93 2.01 -4.48
N ILE A 140 -5.80 1.24 -5.12
CA ILE A 140 -7.25 1.31 -4.89
C ILE A 140 -7.56 0.89 -3.45
N ILE A 141 -6.99 -0.22 -3.00
CA ILE A 141 -7.22 -0.76 -1.65
C ILE A 141 -6.63 0.18 -0.59
N ASP A 142 -5.44 0.71 -0.80
CA ASP A 142 -4.79 1.70 0.08
C ASP A 142 -5.68 2.93 0.29
N GLU A 143 -6.20 3.51 -0.80
CA GLU A 143 -7.07 4.67 -0.73
C GLU A 143 -8.41 4.37 -0.04
N ILE A 144 -9.03 3.23 -0.35
CA ILE A 144 -10.27 2.79 0.32
C ILE A 144 -10.01 2.59 1.82
N SER A 145 -8.92 1.93 2.17
CA SER A 145 -8.53 1.66 3.56
C SER A 145 -8.30 2.95 4.34
N MET A 146 -7.63 3.93 3.73
CA MET A 146 -7.46 5.26 4.31
C MET A 146 -8.80 5.95 4.52
N ARG A 147 -9.68 5.95 3.51
CA ARG A 147 -11.03 6.58 3.60
C ARG A 147 -11.88 5.92 4.69
N GLU A 148 -11.87 4.59 4.80
CA GLU A 148 -12.54 3.85 5.88
C GLU A 148 -12.01 4.23 7.26
N SER A 149 -10.69 4.33 7.41
CA SER A 149 -10.07 4.76 8.65
C SER A 149 -10.49 6.18 9.05
N GLN A 150 -10.60 7.09 8.08
CA GLN A 150 -11.04 8.47 8.35
C GLN A 150 -12.53 8.56 8.66
N LYS A 151 -13.38 7.83 7.93
CA LYS A 151 -14.82 7.72 8.18
C LYS A 151 -15.11 7.28 9.61
N ASN A 152 -14.34 6.31 10.11
CA ASN A 152 -14.50 5.74 11.45
C ASN A 152 -13.61 6.38 12.51
N LYS A 153 -12.90 7.49 12.20
CA LYS A 153 -11.88 8.09 13.08
C LYS A 153 -12.36 8.30 14.52
N ARG A 154 -13.53 8.92 14.71
CA ARG A 154 -14.07 9.21 16.06
C ARG A 154 -14.33 7.94 16.87
N ILE A 155 -14.82 6.88 16.22
CA ILE A 155 -15.10 5.60 16.87
C ILE A 155 -13.77 4.92 17.23
N ASN A 156 -12.83 4.90 16.29
CA ASN A 156 -11.50 4.32 16.45
C ASN A 156 -10.69 5.01 17.56
N GLU A 157 -10.79 6.34 17.65
CA GLU A 157 -10.12 7.16 18.66
C GLU A 157 -10.76 6.97 20.04
N SER A 158 -12.10 6.94 20.13
CA SER A 158 -12.81 6.67 21.39
C SER A 158 -12.56 5.24 21.91
N GLY A 159 -12.36 4.28 20.99
CA GLY A 159 -12.05 2.89 21.29
C GLY A 159 -10.56 2.59 21.43
N TRP A 160 -9.70 3.61 21.38
CA TRP A 160 -8.25 3.45 21.47
C TRP A 160 -7.84 2.95 22.85
N LYS A 161 -7.23 1.75 22.90
CA LYS A 161 -6.79 1.08 24.14
C LYS A 161 -5.28 0.96 24.25
N CYS A 162 -4.55 1.63 23.37
CA CYS A 162 -3.10 1.60 23.34
C CYS A 162 -2.51 2.69 24.24
N ASN A 163 -1.31 2.46 24.74
CA ASN A 163 -0.56 3.38 25.61
C ASN A 163 -0.02 4.60 24.84
N THR A 164 0.08 4.53 23.51
CA THR A 164 0.50 5.66 22.67
C THR A 164 -0.64 6.60 22.32
N LYS A 165 -0.29 7.76 21.73
CA LYS A 165 -1.28 8.61 21.05
C LYS A 165 -2.01 7.83 19.96
N PHE A 166 -3.22 8.26 19.66
CA PHE A 166 -4.03 7.69 18.61
C PHE A 166 -3.29 7.79 17.26
N ASP A 167 -2.99 6.64 16.66
CA ASP A 167 -2.41 6.53 15.34
C ASP A 167 -3.40 5.85 14.38
N TYR A 168 -3.98 6.65 13.48
CA TYR A 168 -4.96 6.16 12.52
C TYR A 168 -4.38 5.12 11.55
N ARG A 169 -3.05 5.12 11.34
CA ARG A 169 -2.39 4.18 10.42
C ARG A 169 -2.59 2.74 10.84
N LYS A 170 -2.75 2.46 12.15
CA LYS A 170 -3.11 1.14 12.67
C LYS A 170 -4.33 0.57 11.93
N TYR A 171 -5.43 1.30 11.91
CA TYR A 171 -6.69 0.82 11.34
C TYR A 171 -6.67 0.80 9.81
N TRP A 172 -6.01 1.79 9.19
CA TRP A 172 -5.77 1.81 7.75
C TRP A 172 -5.03 0.53 7.31
N PHE A 173 -3.85 0.27 7.87
CA PHE A 173 -3.02 -0.86 7.46
C PHE A 173 -3.69 -2.20 7.77
N GLU A 174 -4.44 -2.32 8.87
CA GLU A 174 -5.21 -3.53 9.17
C GLU A 174 -6.28 -3.82 8.12
N TYR A 175 -7.03 -2.80 7.69
CA TYR A 175 -8.04 -2.96 6.65
C TYR A 175 -7.38 -3.40 5.33
N GLU A 176 -6.31 -2.72 4.95
CA GLU A 176 -5.53 -2.99 3.76
C GLU A 176 -4.99 -4.44 3.75
N ILE A 177 -4.29 -4.84 4.81
CA ILE A 177 -3.71 -6.19 4.96
C ILE A 177 -4.81 -7.26 4.95
N LYS A 178 -5.96 -7.02 5.61
CA LYS A 178 -7.12 -7.93 5.59
C LYS A 178 -7.67 -8.11 4.18
N ALA A 179 -7.82 -7.04 3.40
CA ALA A 179 -8.26 -7.11 2.02
C ALA A 179 -7.24 -7.89 1.16
N LEU A 180 -5.97 -7.51 1.20
CA LEU A 180 -4.92 -8.11 0.40
C LEU A 180 -4.74 -9.61 0.65
N SER A 181 -4.89 -10.07 1.91
CA SER A 181 -4.77 -11.49 2.25
C SER A 181 -5.69 -12.43 1.46
N LYS A 182 -6.80 -11.89 0.92
CA LYS A 182 -7.74 -12.64 0.10
C LYS A 182 -7.27 -12.82 -1.34
N ILE A 183 -6.36 -11.98 -1.85
CA ILE A 183 -6.01 -11.95 -3.28
C ILE A 183 -4.53 -12.23 -3.58
N VAL A 184 -3.63 -12.12 -2.59
CA VAL A 184 -2.20 -12.48 -2.75
C VAL A 184 -1.83 -13.76 -1.99
N ASP A 185 -0.68 -14.34 -2.33
CA ASP A 185 -0.12 -15.47 -1.61
C ASP A 185 0.50 -15.05 -0.25
N SER A 186 0.75 -16.04 0.61
CA SER A 186 1.21 -15.81 1.98
C SER A 186 2.63 -15.28 2.08
N GLU A 187 3.52 -15.63 1.15
CA GLU A 187 4.90 -15.14 1.17
C GLU A 187 4.91 -13.66 0.80
N PHE A 188 4.15 -13.29 -0.23
CA PHE A 188 3.99 -11.89 -0.61
C PHE A 188 3.32 -11.06 0.49
N LEU A 189 2.25 -11.59 1.11
CA LEU A 189 1.57 -10.92 2.22
C LEU A 189 2.51 -10.67 3.41
N LYS A 190 3.41 -11.61 3.70
CA LYS A 190 4.39 -11.47 4.79
C LYS A 190 5.36 -10.31 4.52
N ASP A 191 5.88 -10.22 3.30
CA ASP A 191 6.76 -9.11 2.88
C ASP A 191 6.01 -7.77 2.99
N TYR A 192 4.74 -7.75 2.60
CA TYR A 192 3.88 -6.58 2.73
C TYR A 192 3.64 -6.13 4.18
N ILE A 193 3.31 -7.08 5.07
CA ILE A 193 3.12 -6.83 6.50
C ILE A 193 4.39 -6.25 7.11
N ASN A 194 5.57 -6.77 6.75
CA ASN A 194 6.86 -6.25 7.25
C ASN A 194 7.08 -4.79 6.85
N ASN A 195 6.71 -4.41 5.63
CA ASN A 195 6.80 -3.01 5.18
C ASN A 195 5.88 -2.10 5.99
N ARG A 196 4.62 -2.50 6.23
CA ARG A 196 3.69 -1.73 7.08
C ARG A 196 4.13 -1.67 8.54
N LEU A 197 4.70 -2.76 9.06
CA LEU A 197 5.28 -2.82 10.40
C LEU A 197 6.46 -1.86 10.55
N HIS A 198 7.32 -1.74 9.53
CA HIS A 198 8.38 -0.75 9.48
C HIS A 198 7.81 0.68 9.51
N SER A 199 6.80 0.99 8.70
CA SER A 199 6.15 2.31 8.68
C SER A 199 5.49 2.67 10.03
N MET A 200 4.83 1.71 10.69
CA MET A 200 4.26 1.90 12.03
C MET A 200 5.33 2.21 13.08
N ASN A 201 6.49 1.56 12.99
CA ASN A 201 7.57 1.67 13.96
C ASN A 201 8.60 2.77 13.66
N TRP A 202 8.47 3.49 12.54
CA TRP A 202 9.46 4.48 12.09
C TRP A 202 9.84 5.49 13.19
N TRP A 203 8.87 5.94 13.98
CA TRP A 203 9.05 6.92 15.05
C TRP A 203 9.25 6.33 16.44
N PHE A 204 9.40 5.01 16.58
CA PHE A 204 9.55 4.36 17.88
C PHE A 204 10.98 3.86 18.10
N ASN A 205 11.47 3.98 19.34
CA ASN A 205 12.70 3.31 19.78
C ASN A 205 12.58 2.95 21.27
N PRO A 206 12.58 1.66 21.67
CA PRO A 206 12.62 0.46 20.81
C PRO A 206 11.35 0.27 19.95
N LEU A 207 11.23 -0.87 19.23
CA LEU A 207 10.04 -1.20 18.45
C LEU A 207 8.80 -1.27 19.34
N HIS A 208 7.75 -0.54 18.96
CA HIS A 208 6.51 -0.43 19.72
C HIS A 208 5.40 -1.36 19.20
N TRP A 209 5.24 -1.42 17.87
CA TRP A 209 4.19 -2.18 17.21
C TRP A 209 4.69 -3.56 16.78
N GLY A 210 3.87 -4.58 17.01
CA GLY A 210 3.91 -5.90 16.38
C GLY A 210 2.65 -6.14 15.54
N PHE A 211 2.64 -7.20 14.73
CA PHE A 211 1.45 -7.60 13.97
C PHE A 211 1.05 -9.05 14.31
N ASP A 212 -0.18 -9.24 14.76
CA ASP A 212 -0.79 -10.56 15.02
C ASP A 212 -1.41 -11.09 13.72
N CYS A 213 -0.72 -12.02 13.05
CA CYS A 213 -1.19 -12.63 11.81
C CYS A 213 -2.47 -13.48 11.95
N LYS A 214 -2.85 -13.91 13.16
CA LYS A 214 -4.10 -14.67 13.36
C LYS A 214 -5.29 -13.73 13.44
N ARG A 215 -5.12 -12.59 14.12
CA ARG A 215 -6.15 -11.55 14.26
C ARG A 215 -6.17 -10.56 13.11
N MET A 216 -5.07 -10.50 12.36
CA MET A 216 -4.81 -9.51 11.31
C MET A 216 -4.84 -8.08 11.87
N GLU A 217 -4.18 -7.89 13.03
CA GLU A 217 -4.23 -6.66 13.82
C GLU A 217 -2.84 -6.28 14.34
N PHE A 218 -2.53 -4.98 14.40
CA PHE A 218 -1.38 -4.49 15.14
C PHE A 218 -1.64 -4.54 16.64
N VAL A 219 -0.59 -4.86 17.38
CA VAL A 219 -0.60 -4.96 18.84
C VAL A 219 0.63 -4.24 19.40
N GLU A 220 0.48 -3.64 20.57
CA GLU A 220 1.63 -3.09 21.29
C GLU A 220 2.48 -4.24 21.83
N VAL A 221 3.79 -4.18 21.60
CA VAL A 221 4.75 -5.19 22.07
C VAL A 221 5.76 -4.61 23.08
N SER A 222 5.72 -3.30 23.32
CA SER A 222 6.56 -2.63 24.30
C SER A 222 6.00 -1.27 24.73
N ASP A 223 6.48 -0.75 25.86
CA ASP A 223 6.17 0.60 26.36
C ASP A 223 7.07 1.68 25.74
N SER A 224 7.48 1.50 24.48
CA SER A 224 8.40 2.42 23.78
C SER A 224 7.82 3.82 23.65
N VAL A 225 8.72 4.82 23.69
CA VAL A 225 8.36 6.23 23.55
C VAL A 225 8.57 6.69 22.10
N GLU A 226 7.69 7.57 21.61
CA GLU A 226 7.86 8.26 20.33
C GLU A 226 9.13 9.12 20.36
N ARG A 227 9.97 9.04 19.32
CA ARG A 227 11.30 9.68 19.24
C ARG A 227 11.25 11.21 19.43
N ASP A 228 10.12 11.86 19.15
CA ASP A 228 9.93 13.32 19.33
C ASP A 228 9.88 13.76 20.81
N THR A 229 9.90 12.83 21.77
CA THR A 229 9.99 13.15 23.20
C THR A 229 11.42 13.14 23.76
N LEU A 230 12.44 12.92 22.92
CA LEU A 230 13.85 12.99 23.33
C LEU A 230 14.56 14.32 22.97
N GLU A 231 13.88 15.27 22.32
CA GLU A 231 14.36 16.65 22.21
C GLU A 231 13.85 17.48 23.40
N GLY A 232 14.45 17.19 24.55
CA GLY A 232 14.25 17.88 25.80
C GLY A 232 15.54 17.93 26.61
N ASP A 233 16.68 18.21 25.97
CA ASP A 233 17.86 18.77 26.65
C ASP A 233 18.94 19.23 25.64
N ASP A 234 18.58 20.13 24.73
CA ASP A 234 19.59 20.94 24.06
C ASP A 234 20.04 22.02 25.05
N GLY A 235 20.98 21.63 25.91
CA GLY A 235 21.77 22.52 26.75
C GLY A 235 22.54 23.54 25.91
N TYR A 236 21.84 24.54 25.36
CA TYR A 236 22.44 25.78 24.90
C TYR A 236 22.76 26.63 26.13
N ASN A 237 23.93 26.35 26.67
CA ASN A 237 24.67 27.22 27.57
C ASN A 237 25.08 28.48 26.78
N THR A 238 24.17 29.45 26.63
CA THR A 238 24.50 30.79 26.13
C THR A 238 25.22 31.57 27.22
N LYS A 239 26.54 31.37 27.30
CA LYS A 239 27.43 32.40 27.82
C LYS A 239 27.74 33.40 26.71
N LEU A 240 27.19 34.60 26.85
CA LEU A 240 27.84 35.86 26.48
C LEU A 240 28.10 36.63 27.78
#